data_AF-A0A3D2C7V1-F1
#
_entry.id   AF-A0A3D2C7V1-F1
#
_cell.length_a   1.000
_cell.length_b   1.000
_cell.length_c   1.000
_cell.angle_alpha   90.00
_cell.angle_beta   90.00
_cell.angle_gamma   90.00
#
_symmetry.space_group_name_H-M   'P 1'
#
loop_
_entity.id
_entity.type
_entity.pdbx_description
1 polymer ?
#
loop_
_entity_poly.entity_id
_entity_poly.type
_entity_poly.pdbx_seq_one_letter_code
_entity_poly.pdbx_strand_id
1 'polypeptide(L)'
;EGSFYPPRRIGLGFRAGGGVLFSPLLMDEAYYTQEVVTDTWGGVSGDYHSTPHPLVMGGPTIEYYTKLSHFSVGLDVDAFYAIGFDLGANVTGYLKYTF
;
A
#
# COMPACT_ATOMS: atom_id res chain seq x y z
N GLU A 1 -38.27 -7.31 26.08
CA GLU A 1 -36.80 -7.50 25.94
C GLU A 1 -36.27 -6.54 24.89
N GLY A 2 -35.83 -5.35 25.31
CA GLY A 2 -35.27 -4.34 24.41
C GLY A 2 -33.76 -4.46 24.40
N SER A 3 -33.24 -5.32 23.54
CA SER A 3 -31.79 -5.46 23.39
C SER A 3 -31.24 -4.25 22.61
N PHE A 4 -30.73 -3.26 23.34
CA PHE A 4 -30.05 -2.08 22.79
C PHE A 4 -28.67 -2.49 22.24
N TYR A 5 -28.63 -3.27 21.18
CA TYR A 5 -27.41 -3.45 20.40
C TYR A 5 -27.40 -2.48 19.23
N PRO A 6 -26.36 -1.65 19.09
CA PRO A 6 -26.25 -0.78 17.93
C PRO A 6 -26.25 -1.65 16.66
N PRO A 7 -27.14 -1.37 15.68
CA PRO A 7 -27.29 -2.16 14.46
C PRO A 7 -26.10 -1.99 13.50
N ARG A 8 -25.24 -1.00 13.78
CA ARG A 8 -24.11 -0.56 12.95
C ARG A 8 -22.90 -0.34 13.84
N ARG A 9 -21.72 -0.71 13.36
CA ARG A 9 -20.44 -0.47 14.03
C ARG A 9 -19.44 0.12 13.04
N ILE A 10 -18.71 1.13 13.49
CA ILE A 10 -17.56 1.68 12.76
C ILE A 10 -16.32 1.18 13.50
N GLY A 11 -15.51 0.38 12.81
CA GLY A 11 -14.19 -0.03 13.24
C GLY A 11 -13.15 0.94 12.70
N LEU A 12 -12.27 1.42 13.57
CA LEU A 12 -11.04 2.09 13.20
C LEU A 12 -9.90 1.19 13.63
N GLY A 13 -8.97 0.97 12.71
CA GLY A 13 -7.79 0.14 12.94
C GLY A 13 -6.58 0.73 12.25
N PHE A 14 -5.46 0.03 12.42
CA PHE A 14 -4.21 0.35 11.79
C PHE A 14 -3.59 -0.96 11.29
N ARG A 15 -3.05 -0.92 10.08
CA ARG A 15 -2.26 -2.01 9.50
C ARG A 15 -0.82 -1.56 9.39
N ALA A 16 0.10 -2.46 9.71
CA ALA A 16 1.51 -2.34 9.37
C ALA A 16 1.99 -3.66 8.77
N GLY A 17 2.94 -3.56 7.86
CA GLY A 17 3.55 -4.70 7.18
C GLY A 17 4.89 -4.34 6.58
N GLY A 18 5.56 -5.35 6.04
CA GLY A 18 6.81 -5.18 5.33
C GLY A 18 6.88 -6.13 4.13
N GLY A 19 7.78 -5.84 3.22
CA GLY A 19 7.98 -6.62 2.01
C GLY A 19 9.28 -6.25 1.29
N VAL A 20 9.41 -6.75 0.07
CA VAL A 20 10.50 -6.42 -0.84
C VAL A 20 9.89 -5.98 -2.15
N LEU A 21 10.37 -4.87 -2.69
CA LEU A 21 9.98 -4.34 -3.98
C LEU A 21 11.11 -4.55 -4.98
N PHE A 22 10.78 -5.11 -6.15
CA PHE A 22 11.69 -5.22 -7.27
C PHE A 22 11.02 -4.60 -8.49
N SER A 23 11.67 -3.58 -9.07
CA SER A 23 11.15 -2.84 -10.21
C SER A 23 12.10 -3.02 -11.39
N PRO A 24 11.84 -3.95 -12.33
CA PRO A 24 12.71 -4.16 -13.47
C PRO A 24 12.73 -2.93 -14.40
N LEU A 25 13.87 -2.67 -15.03
CA LEU A 25 13.98 -1.61 -16.02
C LEU A 25 13.10 -1.94 -17.24
N LEU A 26 12.13 -1.07 -17.55
CA LEU A 26 11.21 -1.23 -18.70
C LEU A 26 11.67 -0.46 -19.95
N MET A 27 12.84 0.17 -19.91
CA MET A 27 13.45 0.92 -21.02
C MET A 27 14.82 0.34 -21.39
N ASP A 28 15.37 0.79 -22.50
CA ASP A 28 16.74 0.45 -22.89
C ASP A 28 17.78 0.97 -21.87
N GLU A 29 18.73 0.12 -21.48
CA GLU A 29 19.70 0.40 -20.43
C GLU A 29 20.68 1.52 -20.79
N ALA A 30 21.11 1.58 -22.06
CA ALA A 30 22.01 2.62 -22.52
C ALA A 30 21.31 3.98 -22.50
N TYR A 31 20.05 4.01 -22.92
CA TYR A 31 19.21 5.20 -22.88
C TYR A 31 18.93 5.67 -21.45
N TYR A 32 18.61 4.76 -20.54
CA TYR A 32 18.41 5.04 -19.12
C TYR A 32 19.65 5.69 -18.49
N THR A 33 20.83 5.12 -18.75
CA THR A 33 22.06 5.60 -18.13
C THR A 33 22.43 6.99 -18.62
N GLN A 34 22.21 7.29 -19.90
CA GLN A 34 22.55 8.58 -20.48
C GLN A 34 21.54 9.66 -20.07
N GLU A 35 20.26 9.47 -20.38
CA GLU A 35 19.26 10.53 -20.21
C GLU A 35 18.76 10.64 -18.76
N VAL A 36 18.56 9.51 -18.07
CA VAL A 36 18.01 9.52 -16.71
C VAL A 36 19.12 9.66 -15.69
N VAL A 37 20.09 8.75 -15.68
CA VAL A 37 21.13 8.75 -14.64
C VAL A 37 22.08 9.93 -14.81
N THR A 38 22.61 10.14 -16.02
CA THR A 38 23.65 11.17 -16.25
C THR A 38 23.04 12.56 -16.36
N ASP A 39 22.07 12.76 -17.26
CA ASP A 39 21.55 14.10 -17.56
C ASP A 39 20.52 14.59 -16.51
N THR A 40 19.69 13.70 -15.96
CA THR A 40 18.62 14.08 -15.02
C THR A 40 19.04 13.96 -13.56
N TRP A 41 19.73 12.88 -13.18
CA TRP A 41 20.10 12.60 -11.79
C TRP A 41 21.54 13.00 -11.43
N GLY A 42 22.29 13.57 -12.37
CA GLY A 42 23.64 14.08 -12.13
C GLY A 42 24.71 12.99 -11.97
N GLY A 43 24.50 11.82 -12.59
CA GLY A 43 25.47 10.73 -12.66
C GLY A 43 25.43 9.74 -11.50
N VAL A 44 24.51 9.90 -10.54
CA VAL A 44 24.37 8.97 -9.41
C VAL A 44 23.29 7.94 -9.72
N SER A 45 23.71 6.69 -10.01
CA SER A 45 22.78 5.56 -10.10
C SER A 45 22.38 5.12 -8.69
N GLY A 46 21.09 5.21 -8.36
CA GLY A 46 20.54 4.73 -7.08
C GLY A 46 20.19 3.23 -7.06
N ASP A 47 20.65 2.44 -8.04
CA ASP A 47 20.38 0.99 -8.15
C ASP A 47 18.89 0.61 -8.05
N TYR A 48 18.02 1.54 -8.45
CA TYR A 48 16.57 1.45 -8.38
C TYR A 48 15.99 0.25 -9.14
N HIS A 49 16.67 -0.19 -10.20
CA HIS A 49 16.21 -1.28 -11.08
C HIS A 49 17.07 -2.55 -11.03
N SER A 50 18.23 -2.49 -10.36
CA SER A 50 19.21 -3.57 -10.29
C SER A 50 19.13 -4.37 -8.99
N THR A 51 18.51 -3.81 -7.94
CA THR A 51 18.46 -4.43 -6.60
C THR A 51 17.04 -4.51 -6.03
N PRO A 52 16.74 -5.51 -5.18
CA PRO A 52 15.51 -5.54 -4.40
C PRO A 52 15.59 -4.51 -3.26
N HIS A 53 14.52 -3.72 -3.11
CA HIS A 53 14.42 -2.68 -2.08
C HIS A 53 13.53 -3.15 -0.93
N PRO A 54 14.00 -3.09 0.33
CA PRO A 54 13.14 -3.39 1.47
C PRO A 54 12.04 -2.33 1.58
N LEU A 55 10.82 -2.79 1.82
CA LEU A 55 9.62 -1.98 1.85
C LEU A 55 8.94 -2.08 3.21
N VAL A 56 8.55 -0.93 3.76
CA VAL A 56 7.67 -0.83 4.92
C VAL A 56 6.35 -0.25 4.47
N MET A 57 5.25 -0.77 5.00
CA MET A 57 3.91 -0.29 4.69
C MET A 57 3.08 -0.15 5.95
N GLY A 58 2.15 0.80 5.93
CA GLY A 58 1.12 0.87 6.93
C GLY A 58 0.17 2.03 6.71
N GLY A 59 -0.95 1.98 7.42
CA GLY A 59 -1.96 2.99 7.32
C GLY A 59 -3.25 2.65 8.06
N PRO A 60 -4.19 3.60 8.07
CA PRO A 60 -5.47 3.43 8.74
C PRO A 60 -6.36 2.46 7.97
N THR A 61 -7.12 1.68 8.72
CA THR A 61 -8.17 0.80 8.21
C THR A 61 -9.51 1.26 8.77
N ILE A 62 -10.50 1.47 7.91
CA ILE A 62 -11.87 1.85 8.32
C ILE A 62 -12.80 0.74 7.90
N GLU A 63 -13.57 0.20 8.85
CA GLU A 63 -14.53 -0.87 8.58
C GLU A 63 -15.93 -0.47 9.03
N TYR A 64 -16.91 -0.61 8.15
CA TYR A 64 -18.32 -0.39 8.44
C TYR A 64 -19.05 -1.74 8.44
N TYR A 65 -19.55 -2.13 9.61
CA TYR A 65 -20.25 -3.39 9.81
C TYR A 65 -21.74 -3.16 10.07
N THR A 66 -22.60 -3.98 9.44
CA THR A 66 -24.05 -3.99 9.66
C THR A 66 -24.51 -5.34 10.21
N LYS A 67 -25.13 -5.33 11.40
CA LYS A 67 -25.61 -6.56 12.07
C LYS A 67 -26.75 -7.26 11.33
N LEU A 68 -27.55 -6.53 10.56
CA LEU A 68 -28.78 -7.06 9.92
C LEU A 68 -28.51 -8.00 8.74
N SER A 69 -27.30 -7.98 8.19
CA SER A 69 -26.96 -8.67 6.95
C SER A 69 -25.62 -9.40 7.03
N HIS A 70 -25.05 -9.50 8.24
CA HIS A 70 -23.75 -10.09 8.54
C HIS A 70 -22.63 -9.75 7.52
N PHE A 71 -22.69 -8.54 6.95
CA PHE A 71 -21.67 -8.04 6.06
C PHE A 71 -20.93 -6.86 6.71
N SER A 72 -19.62 -6.81 6.54
CA SER A 72 -18.83 -5.58 6.66
C SER A 72 -18.27 -5.18 5.31
N VAL A 73 -18.22 -3.87 5.09
CA VAL A 73 -17.43 -3.26 4.02
C VAL A 73 -16.35 -2.45 4.71
N GLY A 74 -15.12 -2.60 4.26
CA GLY A 74 -14.00 -1.83 4.78
C GLY A 74 -13.12 -1.27 3.68
N LEU A 75 -12.29 -0.32 4.08
CA LEU A 75 -11.36 0.38 3.24
C LEU A 75 -10.03 0.50 4.00
N ASP A 76 -8.96 0.05 3.35
CA ASP A 76 -7.58 0.16 3.80
C ASP A 76 -6.89 1.22 2.95
N VAL A 77 -6.28 2.21 3.59
CA VAL A 77 -5.38 3.17 2.92
C VAL A 77 -3.99 2.93 3.46
N ASP A 78 -3.16 2.22 2.70
CA ASP A 78 -1.81 1.90 3.10
C ASP A 78 -0.83 2.82 2.36
N ALA A 79 0.00 3.55 3.11
CA ALA A 79 1.18 4.18 2.55
C ALA A 79 2.35 3.20 2.64
N PHE A 80 3.18 3.12 1.62
CA PHE A 80 4.38 2.29 1.62
C PHE A 80 5.60 3.08 1.18
N TYR A 81 6.72 2.83 1.84
CA TYR A 81 8.00 3.45 1.52
C TYR A 81 9.00 2.34 1.24
N ALA A 82 9.54 2.33 0.02
CA ALA A 82 10.67 1.48 -0.34
C ALA A 82 11.96 2.25 0.00
N ILE A 83 12.72 1.72 0.96
CA ILE A 83 13.94 2.38 1.44
C ILE A 83 14.94 2.45 0.29
N GLY A 84 15.31 3.66 -0.11
CA GLY A 84 16.21 3.88 -1.25
C GLY A 84 15.49 3.95 -2.61
N PHE A 85 14.15 3.94 -2.66
CA PHE A 85 13.35 4.10 -3.88
C PHE A 85 12.41 5.30 -3.78
N ASP A 86 11.14 5.08 -3.42
CA ASP A 86 10.08 6.09 -3.48
C ASP A 86 8.94 5.78 -2.49
N LEU A 87 8.09 6.79 -2.26
CA LEU A 87 6.86 6.71 -1.47
C LEU A 87 5.68 6.38 -2.38
N GLY A 88 4.94 5.33 -2.05
CA GLY A 88 3.70 4.96 -2.72
C GLY A 88 2.50 4.91 -1.77
N ALA A 89 1.31 4.87 -2.35
CA ALA A 89 0.06 4.66 -1.62
C ALA A 89 -0.78 3.60 -2.33
N ASN A 90 -1.44 2.75 -1.55
CA ASN A 90 -2.39 1.77 -2.01
C ASN A 90 -3.73 1.99 -1.28
N VAL A 91 -4.82 1.98 -2.04
CA VAL A 91 -6.17 2.02 -1.48
C VAL A 91 -6.88 0.74 -1.87
N THR A 92 -7.25 -0.06 -0.87
CA THR A 92 -7.93 -1.34 -1.07
C THR A 92 -9.29 -1.34 -0.37
N GLY A 93 -10.35 -1.61 -1.13
CA GLY A 93 -11.68 -1.88 -0.59
C GLY A 93 -11.92 -3.37 -0.43
N TYR A 94 -12.58 -3.79 0.65
CA TYR A 94 -12.96 -5.19 0.87
C TYR A 94 -14.38 -5.33 1.42
N LEU A 95 -14.96 -6.50 1.22
CA LEU A 95 -16.24 -6.92 1.78
C LEU A 95 -16.04 -8.25 2.51
N LYS A 96 -16.40 -8.32 3.79
CA LYS A 96 -16.40 -9.57 4.56
C LYS A 96 -17.84 -9.97 4.85
N TYR A 97 -18.14 -11.24 4.67
CA TYR A 97 -19.39 -11.85 5.09
C TYR A 97 -19.07 -12.82 6.24
N THR A 98 -19.80 -12.71 7.35
CA THR A 98 -19.62 -13.55 8.54
C THR A 98 -20.90 -14.32 8.83
N PHE A 99 -20.83 -15.50 9.42
CA PHE A 99 -21.97 -16.34 9.81
C PHE A 99 -21.93 -16.64 11.30
#